data_AF-A0A9P0KSQ2-F1
#
_entry.id   AF-A0A9P0KSQ2-F1
#
_cell.length_a   1.000
_cell.length_b   1.000
_cell.length_c   1.000
_cell.angle_alpha   90.00
_cell.angle_beta   90.00
_cell.angle_gamma   90.00
#
_symmetry.space_group_name_H-M   'P 1'
#
loop_
_entity.id
_entity.type
_entity.pdbx_description
1 polymer ?
#
loop_
_entity_poly.entity_id
_entity_poly.type
_entity_poly.pdbx_seq_one_letter_code
_entity_poly.pdbx_strand_id
1 'polypeptide(L)'
;MYCFLTIFALISLKEADNLRLGDGSSGILANTKYGTISGKVFSTPSAKEFYAFLDIPYASPPIGKLRFQKPLPPEPWKEVLNATENTKICWQLRLRSEKVENDPRENEDCLYLNVYVPKDPSENEPLAVMVYIHGGMFSFNDGTFKSYKPYNFVERDIIMVSFNFRQGPLGFLTTNDSVIPGNVGLWDQNIALKWVQQNIEAFGGDPKKVTLMGHSSGAVSVTFHMLSKQSAVSSWTKENTLTVDKNPELVYDRMTGIKEENKAAFWQELKAVYTKEPFHKNFTGLIKMKGDLRFSNPVIRFADLASRYVDVYFYQFSYFGEMNANRDVLDEEGLGKAAHCAELPYLMYYEMDGDTKTYPKSDIRMRHILSDLFANFIKYQNPTPKRDSRLQNIIWPKLNSNTLLYLDIDDNLTIKENPRYYRQCRTIFDKYYEHPLTQLN
;
A
#
# COMPACT_ATOMS: atom_id res chain seq x y z
N MET A 1 -14.04 -10.93 -8.49
CA MET A 1 -13.40 -10.65 -7.19
C MET A 1 -12.52 -9.43 -7.44
N TYR A 2 -12.78 -8.26 -6.84
CA TYR A 2 -12.15 -7.00 -7.28
C TYR A 2 -11.12 -6.49 -6.27
N CYS A 3 -10.12 -5.76 -6.78
CA CYS A 3 -9.00 -5.21 -6.01
C CYS A 3 -9.28 -3.84 -5.39
N PHE A 4 -8.61 -3.57 -4.26
CA PHE A 4 -8.51 -2.24 -3.66
C PHE A 4 -7.06 -1.93 -3.34
N LEU A 5 -6.56 -0.82 -3.90
CA LEU A 5 -5.44 -0.09 -3.37
C LEU A 5 -5.99 0.95 -2.38
N THR A 6 -5.42 1.02 -1.20
CA THR A 6 -5.73 2.12 -0.27
C THR A 6 -4.58 3.12 -0.34
N ILE A 7 -4.88 4.35 -0.77
CA ILE A 7 -3.94 5.47 -0.74
C ILE A 7 -4.41 6.40 0.38
N PHE A 8 -3.53 6.73 1.32
CA PHE A 8 -3.72 7.88 2.19
C PHE A 8 -2.38 8.59 2.40
N ALA A 9 -2.42 9.92 2.24
CA ALA A 9 -1.32 10.82 2.54
C ALA A 9 -1.53 11.44 3.92
N LEU A 10 -0.46 11.47 4.72
CA LEU A 10 0.05 12.62 5.50
C LEU A 10 0.93 12.11 6.65
N ILE A 11 2.24 12.28 6.49
CA ILE A 11 3.18 12.42 7.61
C ILE A 11 4.02 13.67 7.33
N SER A 12 4.01 14.63 8.24
CA SER A 12 4.77 15.89 8.19
C SER A 12 5.52 16.07 9.51
N LEU A 13 6.80 16.48 9.47
CA LEU A 13 7.35 17.66 10.18
C LEU A 13 8.91 17.75 10.09
N LYS A 14 9.33 19.02 9.92
CA LYS A 14 10.61 19.74 10.14
C LYS A 14 11.87 19.46 9.28
N GLU A 15 12.43 20.61 8.88
CA GLU A 15 13.60 20.89 8.01
C GLU A 15 14.95 20.49 8.61
N ALA A 16 15.85 20.02 7.74
CA ALA A 16 17.29 20.18 7.88
C ALA A 16 17.95 20.38 6.49
N ASP A 17 19.21 20.84 6.52
CA ASP A 17 19.84 21.62 5.45
C ASP A 17 20.11 20.90 4.11
N ASN A 18 19.95 21.67 3.04
CA ASN A 18 20.15 21.29 1.64
C ASN A 18 21.55 20.74 1.34
N LEU A 19 21.60 19.65 0.56
CA LEU A 19 22.83 19.16 -0.06
C LEU A 19 22.59 18.74 -1.52
N ARG A 20 23.56 19.08 -2.36
CA ARG A 20 23.55 18.86 -3.82
C ARG A 20 24.10 17.48 -4.16
N LEU A 21 23.41 16.76 -5.05
CA LEU A 21 23.97 15.60 -5.74
C LEU A 21 25.16 16.06 -6.56
N GLY A 22 26.34 15.49 -6.30
CA GLY A 22 27.56 15.80 -7.04
C GLY A 22 27.71 14.93 -8.28
N ASP A 23 27.78 15.54 -9.46
CA ASP A 23 28.24 14.89 -10.68
C ASP A 23 29.78 14.97 -10.72
N GLY A 24 30.42 14.05 -10.00
CA GLY A 24 31.85 13.80 -10.08
C GLY A 24 32.08 12.44 -10.75
N SER A 25 33.25 12.26 -11.36
CA SER A 25 33.70 11.04 -12.04
C SER A 25 33.85 9.79 -11.16
N SER A 26 33.10 9.70 -10.05
CA SER A 26 33.15 8.69 -9.00
C SER A 26 31.75 8.46 -8.39
N GLY A 27 30.82 7.90 -9.16
CA GLY A 27 29.52 7.38 -8.67
C GLY A 27 28.48 8.45 -8.26
N ILE A 28 27.19 8.06 -8.28
CA ILE A 28 26.09 8.91 -7.79
C ILE A 28 26.01 8.75 -6.27
N LEU A 29 26.38 9.78 -5.51
CA LEU A 29 26.47 9.69 -4.05
C LEU A 29 25.29 10.39 -3.36
N ALA A 30 24.80 9.78 -2.27
CA ALA A 30 23.88 10.42 -1.32
C ALA A 30 24.39 10.25 0.12
N ASN A 31 24.28 11.30 0.92
CA ASN A 31 24.74 11.31 2.32
C ASN A 31 23.55 11.12 3.26
N THR A 32 23.45 9.92 3.84
CA THR A 32 22.42 9.61 4.84
C THR A 32 22.96 9.88 6.24
N LYS A 33 22.07 9.91 7.24
CA LYS A 33 22.44 9.97 8.66
C LYS A 33 23.37 8.83 9.11
N TYR A 34 23.34 7.70 8.42
CA TYR A 34 24.11 6.50 8.78
C TYR A 34 25.42 6.36 7.97
N GLY A 35 25.60 7.15 6.91
CA GLY A 35 26.78 7.12 6.07
C GLY A 35 26.48 7.40 4.59
N THR A 36 27.52 7.51 3.79
CA THR A 36 27.42 7.78 2.35
C THR A 36 27.06 6.50 1.58
N ILE A 37 26.19 6.63 0.58
CA ILE A 37 25.78 5.54 -0.30
C ILE A 37 26.09 5.90 -1.75
N SER A 38 26.42 4.91 -2.57
CA SER A 38 26.62 5.04 -4.01
C SER A 38 25.53 4.31 -4.77
N GLY A 39 24.79 5.02 -5.62
CA GLY A 39 23.74 4.48 -6.50
C GLY A 39 24.20 4.32 -7.94
N LYS A 40 23.24 4.00 -8.81
CA LYS A 40 23.45 3.77 -10.25
C LYS A 40 22.37 4.44 -11.08
N VAL A 41 22.71 4.84 -12.31
CA VAL A 41 21.75 5.35 -13.30
C VAL A 41 21.02 4.19 -13.96
N PHE A 42 19.71 4.31 -14.07
CA PHE A 42 18.82 3.42 -14.81
C PHE A 42 18.01 4.24 -15.82
N SER A 43 17.42 3.55 -16.80
CA SER A 43 16.54 4.18 -17.79
C SER A 43 15.17 3.52 -17.80
N THR A 44 14.14 4.33 -17.95
CA THR A 44 12.78 3.85 -18.18
C THR A 44 12.60 3.36 -19.63
N PRO A 45 11.50 2.66 -19.96
CA PRO A 45 11.21 2.28 -21.35
C PRO A 45 11.09 3.46 -22.32
N SER A 46 10.80 4.67 -21.82
CA SER A 46 10.77 5.91 -22.61
C SER A 46 12.14 6.59 -22.74
N ALA A 47 13.21 5.92 -22.29
CA ALA A 47 14.59 6.41 -22.25
C ALA A 47 14.83 7.62 -21.33
N LYS A 48 13.94 7.88 -20.36
CA LYS A 48 14.23 8.82 -19.28
C LYS A 48 15.14 8.18 -18.25
N GLU A 49 16.17 8.90 -17.84
CA GLU A 49 17.10 8.42 -16.82
C GLU A 49 16.61 8.75 -15.40
N PHE A 50 16.95 7.89 -14.45
CA PHE A 50 16.72 8.09 -13.02
C PHE A 50 17.85 7.43 -12.22
N TYR A 51 18.08 7.92 -11.01
CA TYR A 51 19.01 7.32 -10.07
C TYR A 51 18.31 6.26 -9.22
N ALA A 52 18.95 5.13 -9.00
CA ALA A 52 18.48 4.11 -8.06
C ALA A 52 19.57 3.81 -7.03
N PHE A 53 19.14 3.75 -5.78
CA PHE A 53 19.92 3.30 -4.64
C PHE A 53 19.20 2.09 -4.06
N LEU A 54 19.83 0.92 -4.15
CA LEU A 54 19.24 -0.38 -3.87
C LEU A 54 19.88 -1.01 -2.64
N ASP A 55 19.11 -1.80 -1.88
CA ASP A 55 19.56 -2.48 -0.66
C ASP A 55 20.22 -1.54 0.37
N ILE A 56 19.59 -0.40 0.67
CA ILE A 56 20.03 0.47 1.76
C ILE A 56 19.51 -0.09 3.10
N PRO A 57 20.37 -0.39 4.08
CA PRO A 57 19.92 -0.90 5.37
C PRO A 57 19.16 0.20 6.13
N TYR A 58 17.92 -0.09 6.53
CA TYR A 58 17.13 0.82 7.36
C TYR A 58 17.00 0.33 8.82
N ALA A 59 17.47 -0.89 9.09
CA ALA A 59 17.49 -1.49 10.41
C ALA A 59 18.67 -2.49 10.53
N SER A 60 19.06 -2.80 11.76
CA SER A 60 20.00 -3.88 12.04
C SER A 60 19.47 -5.24 11.59
N PRO A 61 20.32 -6.16 11.09
CA PRO A 61 19.90 -7.49 10.66
C PRO A 61 19.16 -8.24 11.79
N PRO A 62 17.91 -8.71 11.57
CA PRO A 62 17.09 -9.33 12.61
C PRO A 62 17.45 -10.82 12.84
N ILE A 63 18.74 -11.10 12.98
CA ILE A 63 19.31 -12.45 13.11
C ILE A 63 19.69 -12.79 14.55
N GLY A 64 19.80 -14.09 14.85
CA GLY A 64 20.21 -14.56 16.17
C GLY A 64 19.29 -14.05 17.28
N LYS A 65 19.85 -13.28 18.22
CA LYS A 65 19.09 -12.70 19.34
C LYS A 65 18.06 -11.66 18.92
N LEU A 66 18.18 -11.07 17.72
CA LEU A 66 17.23 -10.12 17.17
C LEU A 66 16.07 -10.78 16.41
N ARG A 67 16.13 -12.11 16.20
CA ARG A 67 15.03 -12.86 15.61
C ARG A 67 13.77 -12.69 16.47
N PHE A 68 12.65 -12.37 15.82
CA PHE A 68 11.36 -12.05 16.43
C PHE A 68 11.32 -10.81 17.34
N GLN A 69 12.42 -10.06 17.46
CA GLN A 69 12.45 -8.82 18.24
C GLN A 69 12.07 -7.62 17.37
N LYS A 70 11.66 -6.52 18.00
CA LYS A 70 11.48 -5.24 17.29
C LYS A 70 12.80 -4.83 16.61
N PRO A 71 12.74 -4.24 15.41
CA PRO A 71 13.94 -3.81 14.71
C PRO A 71 14.64 -2.69 15.48
N LEU A 72 15.97 -2.68 15.37
CA LEU A 72 16.81 -1.60 15.85
C LEU A 72 17.34 -0.80 14.66
N PRO A 73 17.68 0.50 14.83
CA PRO A 73 18.37 1.26 13.78
C PRO A 73 19.62 0.52 13.26
N PRO A 74 20.04 0.78 12.01
CA PRO A 74 21.27 0.21 11.49
C PRO A 74 22.46 0.90 12.14
N GLU A 75 23.57 0.18 12.26
CA GLU A 75 24.85 0.78 12.67
C GLU A 75 25.36 1.71 11.56
N PRO A 76 25.90 2.90 11.89
CA PRO A 76 26.53 3.76 10.90
C PRO A 76 27.74 3.09 10.25
N TRP A 77 27.96 3.38 8.97
CA TRP A 77 29.11 2.91 8.20
C TRP A 77 30.03 4.08 7.82
N LYS A 78 31.35 3.80 7.78
CA LYS A 78 32.38 4.80 7.45
C LYS A 78 32.68 4.85 5.95
N GLU A 79 32.75 3.67 5.32
CA GLU A 79 33.06 3.53 3.89
C GLU A 79 31.81 3.73 3.05
N VAL A 80 31.95 4.21 1.81
CA VAL A 80 30.81 4.37 0.90
C VAL A 80 30.14 3.02 0.65
N LEU A 81 28.86 2.91 1.00
CA LEU A 81 28.07 1.71 0.78
C LEU A 81 27.68 1.59 -0.70
N ASN A 82 28.03 0.47 -1.34
CA ASN A 82 27.62 0.19 -2.71
C ASN A 82 26.16 -0.27 -2.76
N ALA A 83 25.26 0.60 -3.22
CA ALA A 83 23.81 0.42 -3.23
C ALA A 83 23.29 0.32 -4.68
N THR A 84 23.86 -0.58 -5.49
CA THR A 84 23.58 -0.63 -6.95
C THR A 84 22.77 -1.85 -7.39
N GLU A 85 22.54 -2.82 -6.51
CA GLU A 85 21.88 -4.10 -6.83
C GLU A 85 21.00 -4.58 -5.67
N ASN A 86 19.90 -5.26 -5.98
CA ASN A 86 19.10 -5.97 -4.99
C ASN A 86 19.59 -7.41 -4.83
N THR A 87 20.12 -7.72 -3.66
CA THR A 87 20.71 -9.01 -3.29
C THR A 87 19.98 -9.69 -2.14
N LYS A 88 19.09 -8.98 -1.43
CA LYS A 88 18.42 -9.48 -0.23
C LYS A 88 16.90 -9.32 -0.31
N ILE A 89 16.18 -10.40 -0.03
CA ILE A 89 14.74 -10.40 0.23
C ILE A 89 14.45 -11.20 1.51
N CYS A 90 13.35 -10.89 2.19
CA CYS A 90 12.97 -11.65 3.39
C CYS A 90 12.54 -13.06 3.01
N TRP A 91 12.77 -14.03 3.90
CA TRP A 91 12.19 -15.37 3.79
C TRP A 91 10.68 -15.32 3.53
N GLN A 92 10.23 -16.12 2.57
CA GLN A 92 8.83 -16.15 2.15
C GLN A 92 8.20 -17.53 2.37
N LEU A 93 6.90 -17.53 2.71
CA LEU A 93 6.10 -18.75 2.67
C LEU A 93 5.73 -19.03 1.22
N ARG A 94 6.21 -20.15 0.67
CA ARG A 94 5.81 -20.59 -0.68
C ARG A 94 4.48 -21.32 -0.64
N LEU A 95 3.61 -20.99 -1.59
CA LEU A 95 2.40 -21.77 -1.81
C LEU A 95 2.80 -23.11 -2.44
N ARG A 96 2.29 -24.20 -1.88
CA ARG A 96 2.66 -25.60 -2.20
C ARG A 96 2.52 -26.00 -3.69
N SER A 97 1.84 -25.18 -4.49
CA SER A 97 1.61 -25.36 -5.93
C SER A 97 2.66 -24.69 -6.83
N GLU A 98 3.52 -23.82 -6.28
CA GLU A 98 4.52 -23.09 -7.06
C GLU A 98 5.81 -23.92 -7.17
N LYS A 99 6.11 -24.43 -8.37
CA LYS A 99 7.43 -25.00 -8.71
C LYS A 99 8.48 -23.89 -8.83
N VAL A 100 8.64 -23.07 -7.80
CA VAL A 100 9.61 -21.98 -7.77
C VAL A 100 10.87 -22.49 -7.06
N GLU A 101 11.98 -22.48 -7.80
CA GLU A 101 13.32 -22.74 -7.27
C GLU A 101 13.61 -21.84 -6.05
N ASN A 102 14.55 -22.27 -5.20
CA ASN A 102 14.97 -21.42 -4.10
C ASN A 102 15.57 -20.11 -4.62
N ASP A 103 14.90 -18.97 -4.36
CA ASP A 103 15.48 -17.66 -4.67
C ASP A 103 16.68 -17.45 -3.75
N PRO A 104 17.91 -17.34 -4.29
CA PRO A 104 19.13 -17.25 -3.49
C PRO A 104 19.23 -15.95 -2.67
N ARG A 105 18.33 -14.98 -2.94
CA ARG A 105 18.26 -13.72 -2.20
C ARG A 105 17.51 -13.85 -0.86
N GLU A 106 16.75 -14.93 -0.65
CA GLU A 106 15.97 -15.13 0.58
C GLU A 106 16.89 -15.29 1.81
N ASN A 107 16.74 -14.38 2.78
CA ASN A 107 17.54 -14.35 4.00
C ASN A 107 16.76 -13.69 5.17
N GLU A 108 17.20 -13.90 6.41
CA GLU A 108 16.72 -13.14 7.57
C GLU A 108 17.34 -11.74 7.64
N ASP A 109 18.57 -11.58 7.17
CA ASP A 109 19.16 -10.26 6.94
C ASP A 109 18.51 -9.61 5.71
N CYS A 110 17.34 -9.02 5.90
CA CYS A 110 16.49 -8.55 4.80
C CYS A 110 15.89 -7.16 4.99
N LEU A 111 16.21 -6.43 6.06
CA LEU A 111 15.62 -5.12 6.38
C LEU A 111 16.29 -3.98 5.58
N TYR A 112 16.04 -3.98 4.28
CA TYR A 112 16.59 -3.03 3.31
C TYR A 112 15.49 -2.29 2.54
N LEU A 113 15.80 -1.07 2.13
CA LEU A 113 14.96 -0.23 1.29
C LEU A 113 15.68 0.22 0.03
N ASN A 114 14.91 0.72 -0.91
CA ASN A 114 15.33 1.19 -2.22
C ASN A 114 14.79 2.60 -2.42
N VAL A 115 15.60 3.51 -2.97
CA VAL A 115 15.19 4.88 -3.31
C VAL A 115 15.42 5.12 -4.79
N TYR A 116 14.39 5.59 -5.48
CA TYR A 116 14.41 5.90 -6.91
C TYR A 116 14.13 7.38 -7.11
N VAL A 117 15.09 8.09 -7.73
CA VAL A 117 15.11 9.54 -7.83
C VAL A 117 15.10 9.96 -9.30
N PRO A 118 14.16 10.81 -9.74
CA PRO A 118 14.20 11.42 -11.07
C PRO A 118 15.52 12.16 -11.29
N LYS A 119 16.20 11.94 -12.42
CA LYS A 119 17.49 12.59 -12.71
C LYS A 119 17.34 14.08 -12.99
N ASP A 120 16.38 14.43 -13.83
CA ASP A 120 16.13 15.78 -14.32
C ASP A 120 14.66 16.18 -14.05
N PRO A 121 14.30 16.50 -12.79
CA PRO A 121 12.94 16.89 -12.45
C PRO A 121 12.54 18.20 -13.16
N SER A 122 11.25 18.35 -13.49
CA SER A 122 10.75 19.53 -14.20
C SER A 122 10.80 20.83 -13.38
N GLU A 123 10.84 20.73 -12.05
CA GLU A 123 10.91 21.84 -11.11
C GLU A 123 12.14 21.69 -10.21
N ASN A 124 12.73 22.82 -9.81
CA ASN A 124 13.88 22.86 -8.90
C ASN A 124 13.45 22.97 -7.43
N GLU A 125 12.46 22.15 -7.04
CA GLU A 125 11.84 22.13 -5.71
C GLU A 125 11.94 20.71 -5.13
N PRO A 126 11.97 20.54 -3.79
CA PRO A 126 11.90 19.24 -3.15
C PRO A 126 10.70 18.40 -3.65
N LEU A 127 10.99 17.18 -4.11
CA LEU A 127 10.02 16.32 -4.78
C LEU A 127 9.07 15.63 -3.80
N ALA A 128 7.84 15.40 -4.23
CA ALA A 128 6.93 14.54 -3.50
C ALA A 128 7.46 13.10 -3.44
N VAL A 129 7.23 12.42 -2.31
CA VAL A 129 7.78 11.09 -2.04
C VAL A 129 6.63 10.10 -1.90
N MET A 130 6.69 9.00 -2.65
CA MET A 130 5.80 7.85 -2.48
C MET A 130 6.56 6.72 -1.79
N VAL A 131 6.11 6.31 -0.61
CA VAL A 131 6.60 5.10 0.05
C VAL A 131 5.64 3.95 -0.24
N TYR A 132 6.11 2.97 -1.01
CA TYR A 132 5.33 1.81 -1.42
C TYR A 132 5.55 0.61 -0.49
N ILE A 133 4.45 0.11 0.10
CA ILE A 133 4.41 -1.09 0.94
C ILE A 133 3.80 -2.23 0.12
N HIS A 134 4.60 -3.25 -0.17
CA HIS A 134 4.15 -4.37 -0.99
C HIS A 134 3.08 -5.22 -0.29
N GLY A 135 2.21 -5.83 -1.12
CA GLY A 135 1.26 -6.84 -0.67
C GLY A 135 1.90 -8.24 -0.59
N GLY A 136 1.10 -9.25 -0.27
CA GLY A 136 1.55 -10.65 -0.21
C GLY A 136 1.09 -11.43 1.02
N MET A 137 -0.10 -11.11 1.54
CA MET A 137 -0.72 -11.78 2.70
C MET A 137 0.17 -11.76 3.95
N PHE A 138 1.05 -10.76 4.08
CA PHE A 138 2.09 -10.70 5.12
C PHE A 138 3.00 -11.93 5.15
N SER A 139 3.16 -12.63 4.03
CA SER A 139 3.77 -13.96 3.96
C SER A 139 4.79 -14.12 2.82
N PHE A 140 4.67 -13.32 1.77
CA PHE A 140 5.52 -13.38 0.57
C PHE A 140 5.61 -12.01 -0.12
N ASN A 141 6.34 -11.94 -1.24
CA ASN A 141 6.69 -10.74 -1.99
C ASN A 141 7.76 -9.87 -1.32
N ASP A 142 8.34 -8.91 -2.07
CA ASP A 142 9.51 -8.14 -1.67
C ASP A 142 9.45 -6.67 -2.14
N GLY A 143 10.40 -5.83 -1.74
CA GLY A 143 10.46 -4.42 -2.14
C GLY A 143 11.39 -4.11 -3.31
N THR A 144 11.93 -5.10 -4.02
CA THR A 144 13.04 -4.92 -4.97
C THR A 144 12.63 -4.22 -6.27
N PHE A 145 13.62 -3.66 -6.97
CA PHE A 145 13.44 -3.01 -8.26
C PHE A 145 12.80 -3.94 -9.30
N LYS A 146 13.19 -5.22 -9.30
CA LYS A 146 12.68 -6.22 -10.25
C LYS A 146 11.17 -6.42 -10.10
N SER A 147 10.73 -6.53 -8.84
CA SER A 147 9.34 -6.75 -8.45
C SER A 147 8.48 -5.49 -8.65
N TYR A 148 9.03 -4.30 -8.37
CA TYR A 148 8.31 -3.03 -8.40
C TYR A 148 9.13 -1.94 -9.08
N LYS A 149 9.07 -1.87 -10.42
CA LYS A 149 9.81 -0.86 -11.18
C LYS A 149 9.14 0.51 -11.07
N PRO A 150 9.88 1.60 -10.81
CA PRO A 150 9.34 2.90 -10.40
C PRO A 150 8.92 3.80 -11.57
N TYR A 151 8.97 3.29 -12.81
CA TYR A 151 8.96 4.08 -14.05
C TYR A 151 7.85 5.12 -14.11
N ASN A 152 6.61 4.73 -13.81
CA ASN A 152 5.47 5.64 -13.87
C ASN A 152 5.59 6.84 -12.92
N PHE A 153 6.25 6.67 -11.77
CA PHE A 153 6.38 7.71 -10.77
C PHE A 153 7.61 8.58 -10.99
N VAL A 154 8.76 7.99 -11.35
CA VAL A 154 9.97 8.79 -11.64
C VAL A 154 9.79 9.67 -12.87
N GLU A 155 9.05 9.20 -13.90
CA GLU A 155 8.74 10.02 -15.08
C GLU A 155 7.77 11.19 -14.79
N ARG A 156 7.15 11.16 -13.61
CA ARG A 156 6.23 12.19 -13.09
C ARG A 156 6.86 12.96 -11.94
N ASP A 157 8.18 13.02 -11.84
CA ASP A 157 8.92 13.77 -10.81
C ASP A 157 8.47 13.41 -9.38
N ILE A 158 8.35 12.12 -9.10
CA ILE A 158 8.06 11.59 -7.76
C ILE A 158 9.21 10.67 -7.37
N ILE A 159 9.75 10.88 -6.18
CA ILE A 159 10.69 9.94 -5.58
C ILE A 159 9.89 8.74 -5.07
N MET A 160 10.29 7.55 -5.47
CA MET A 160 9.69 6.32 -4.97
C MET A 160 10.63 5.66 -3.97
N VAL A 161 10.10 5.25 -2.82
CA VAL A 161 10.77 4.40 -1.86
C VAL A 161 10.02 3.08 -1.76
N SER A 162 10.70 1.95 -1.88
CA SER A 162 10.15 0.62 -1.60
C SER A 162 11.06 -0.11 -0.63
N PHE A 163 10.54 -1.09 0.11
CA PHE A 163 11.34 -1.76 1.13
C PHE A 163 10.82 -3.16 1.45
N ASN A 164 11.71 -4.00 1.94
CA ASN A 164 11.40 -5.30 2.50
C ASN A 164 10.99 -5.16 3.97
N PHE A 165 10.10 -6.01 4.47
CA PHE A 165 9.82 -6.17 5.91
C PHE A 165 9.64 -7.65 6.23
N ARG A 166 9.87 -8.08 7.49
CA ARG A 166 9.74 -9.50 7.85
C ARG A 166 8.33 -10.01 7.58
N GLN A 167 8.24 -11.18 6.95
CA GLN A 167 7.01 -11.85 6.58
C GLN A 167 6.76 -13.09 7.45
N GLY A 168 5.56 -13.66 7.33
CA GLY A 168 5.15 -14.93 7.91
C GLY A 168 5.41 -15.00 9.43
N PRO A 169 5.80 -16.18 9.94
CA PRO A 169 6.13 -16.34 11.35
C PRO A 169 7.25 -15.41 11.83
N LEU A 170 8.24 -15.09 10.97
CA LEU A 170 9.35 -14.20 11.36
C LEU A 170 8.89 -12.76 11.63
N GLY A 171 7.83 -12.32 10.96
CA GLY A 171 7.25 -10.97 11.13
C GLY A 171 6.09 -10.89 12.11
N PHE A 172 5.31 -11.96 12.28
CA PHE A 172 3.98 -11.86 12.90
C PHE A 172 3.68 -12.94 13.95
N LEU A 173 4.60 -13.85 14.25
CA LEU A 173 4.43 -14.79 15.38
C LEU A 173 4.35 -14.01 16.70
N THR A 174 3.53 -14.48 17.62
CA THR A 174 3.48 -13.95 18.98
C THR A 174 3.27 -15.06 20.01
N THR A 175 3.90 -14.92 21.17
CA THR A 175 3.65 -15.71 22.39
C THR A 175 2.64 -15.03 23.32
N ASN A 176 2.11 -13.88 22.92
CA ASN A 176 1.25 -13.02 23.74
C ASN A 176 1.91 -12.56 25.05
N ASP A 177 3.24 -12.47 25.04
CA ASP A 177 4.10 -11.92 26.10
C ASP A 177 5.21 -11.04 25.50
N SER A 178 6.15 -10.58 26.32
CA SER A 178 7.25 -9.71 25.86
C SER A 178 8.37 -10.44 25.11
N VAL A 179 8.41 -11.78 25.12
CA VAL A 179 9.50 -12.56 24.50
C VAL A 179 9.37 -12.54 22.98
N ILE A 180 8.14 -12.78 22.47
CA ILE A 180 7.78 -12.64 21.05
C ILE A 180 6.55 -11.72 20.98
N PRO A 181 6.77 -10.39 20.93
CA PRO A 181 5.71 -9.40 21.14
C PRO A 181 4.68 -9.30 19.99
N GLY A 182 4.89 -10.02 18.88
CA GLY A 182 4.03 -9.93 17.70
C GLY A 182 4.24 -8.66 16.88
N ASN A 183 3.67 -8.66 15.67
CA ASN A 183 3.65 -7.51 14.76
C ASN A 183 5.03 -6.89 14.44
N VAL A 184 6.12 -7.63 14.59
CA VAL A 184 7.47 -7.07 14.37
C VAL A 184 7.71 -6.69 12.90
N GLY A 185 7.00 -7.31 11.95
CA GLY A 185 6.94 -6.86 10.55
C GLY A 185 6.29 -5.48 10.36
N LEU A 186 5.34 -5.08 11.22
CA LEU A 186 4.81 -3.69 11.22
C LEU A 186 5.79 -2.73 11.88
N TRP A 187 6.57 -3.19 12.86
CA TRP A 187 7.65 -2.39 13.43
C TRP A 187 8.80 -2.18 12.44
N ASP A 188 9.09 -3.15 11.57
CA ASP A 188 10.02 -3.02 10.45
C ASP A 188 9.57 -1.91 9.49
N GLN A 189 8.29 -1.92 9.10
CA GLN A 189 7.73 -0.84 8.30
C GLN A 189 7.84 0.51 9.03
N ASN A 190 7.52 0.57 10.32
CA ASN A 190 7.63 1.80 11.10
C ASN A 190 9.04 2.40 11.11
N ILE A 191 10.07 1.57 11.31
CA ILE A 191 11.46 2.06 11.31
C ILE A 191 11.92 2.46 9.90
N ALA A 192 11.45 1.79 8.85
CA ALA A 192 11.66 2.23 7.46
C ALA A 192 11.04 3.61 7.20
N LEU A 193 9.81 3.86 7.68
CA LEU A 193 9.17 5.18 7.58
C LEU A 193 9.96 6.27 8.34
N LYS A 194 10.49 5.94 9.52
CA LYS A 194 11.38 6.84 10.27
C LYS A 194 12.68 7.11 9.52
N TRP A 195 13.23 6.10 8.84
CA TRP A 195 14.40 6.27 7.99
C TRP A 195 14.10 7.24 6.84
N VAL A 196 12.96 7.09 6.15
CA VAL A 196 12.56 8.00 5.06
C VAL A 196 12.48 9.43 5.58
N GLN A 197 11.76 9.66 6.68
CA GLN A 197 11.63 10.97 7.29
C GLN A 197 12.98 11.61 7.66
N GLN A 198 13.98 10.81 8.03
CA GLN A 198 15.29 11.29 8.45
C GLN A 198 16.28 11.51 7.30
N ASN A 199 16.04 10.93 6.11
CA ASN A 199 17.06 10.84 5.07
C ASN A 199 16.58 11.28 3.69
N ILE A 200 15.28 11.42 3.43
CA ILE A 200 14.79 11.61 2.06
C ILE A 200 15.19 12.96 1.44
N GLU A 201 15.49 13.96 2.26
CA GLU A 201 16.07 15.25 1.80
C GLU A 201 17.40 15.05 1.09
N ALA A 202 18.22 14.07 1.51
CA ALA A 202 19.49 13.75 0.86
C ALA A 202 19.34 13.22 -0.58
N PHE A 203 18.11 12.90 -0.98
CA PHE A 203 17.73 12.43 -2.31
C PHE A 203 16.91 13.47 -3.08
N GLY A 204 16.75 14.69 -2.55
CA GLY A 204 15.93 15.74 -3.14
C GLY A 204 14.43 15.61 -2.86
N GLY A 205 14.02 14.78 -1.88
CA GLY A 205 12.62 14.62 -1.49
C GLY A 205 12.19 15.57 -0.39
N ASP A 206 10.93 15.95 -0.40
CA ASP A 206 10.28 16.73 0.65
C ASP A 206 9.74 15.80 1.76
N PRO A 207 10.32 15.79 2.97
CA PRO A 207 9.85 14.94 4.08
C PRO A 207 8.45 15.33 4.56
N LYS A 208 7.94 16.52 4.18
CA LYS A 208 6.58 16.98 4.47
C LYS A 208 5.56 16.51 3.41
N LYS A 209 6.01 15.99 2.27
CA LYS A 209 5.16 15.47 1.17
C LYS A 209 5.38 13.98 0.95
N VAL A 210 5.34 13.20 2.03
CA VAL A 210 5.42 11.74 1.98
C VAL A 210 4.02 11.13 1.95
N THR A 211 3.75 10.35 0.89
CA THR A 211 2.52 9.58 0.71
C THR A 211 2.80 8.09 0.88
N LEU A 212 2.04 7.41 1.75
CA LEU A 212 2.09 5.96 1.85
C LEU A 212 1.13 5.33 0.83
N MET A 213 1.61 4.32 0.12
CA MET A 213 0.82 3.56 -0.83
C MET A 213 1.05 2.09 -0.60
N GLY A 214 -0.01 1.28 -0.65
CA GLY A 214 0.12 -0.15 -0.52
C GLY A 214 -1.04 -0.89 -1.15
N HIS A 215 -0.76 -2.13 -1.57
CA HIS A 215 -1.73 -3.01 -2.19
C HIS A 215 -2.02 -4.22 -1.28
N SER A 216 -3.28 -4.67 -1.19
CA SER A 216 -3.65 -5.87 -0.40
C SER A 216 -3.16 -5.77 1.05
N SER A 217 -2.35 -6.71 1.55
CA SER A 217 -1.75 -6.61 2.90
C SER A 217 -0.91 -5.34 3.10
N GLY A 218 -0.31 -4.79 2.04
CA GLY A 218 0.36 -3.49 2.09
C GLY A 218 -0.63 -2.33 2.29
N ALA A 219 -1.83 -2.42 1.72
CA ALA A 219 -2.91 -1.45 1.98
C ALA A 219 -3.37 -1.53 3.45
N VAL A 220 -3.45 -2.75 3.99
CA VAL A 220 -3.73 -2.98 5.41
C VAL A 220 -2.62 -2.38 6.29
N SER A 221 -1.34 -2.53 5.90
CA SER A 221 -0.22 -1.86 6.58
C SER A 221 -0.37 -0.34 6.60
N VAL A 222 -0.74 0.28 5.47
CA VAL A 222 -1.01 1.73 5.41
C VAL A 222 -2.08 2.11 6.43
N THR A 223 -3.19 1.37 6.50
CA THR A 223 -4.23 1.59 7.50
C THR A 223 -3.71 1.44 8.92
N PHE A 224 -2.88 0.42 9.22
CA PHE A 224 -2.26 0.29 10.53
C PHE A 224 -1.36 1.47 10.88
N HIS A 225 -0.61 2.03 9.92
CA HIS A 225 0.22 3.20 10.14
C HIS A 225 -0.59 4.50 10.33
N MET A 226 -1.78 4.61 9.73
CA MET A 226 -2.69 5.72 10.02
C MET A 226 -3.25 5.66 11.44
N LEU A 227 -3.52 4.46 11.96
CA LEU A 227 -4.08 4.26 13.29
C LEU A 227 -3.01 4.26 14.40
N SER A 228 -1.79 3.83 14.09
CA SER A 228 -0.72 3.66 15.06
C SER A 228 -0.08 5.00 15.44
N LYS A 229 -0.13 5.33 16.74
CA LYS A 229 0.58 6.48 17.31
C LYS A 229 2.10 6.40 17.12
N GLN A 230 2.65 5.21 16.87
CA GLN A 230 4.10 5.01 16.67
C GLN A 230 4.56 5.47 15.28
N SER A 231 3.64 5.56 14.32
CA SER A 231 3.88 6.04 12.96
C SER A 231 3.55 7.52 12.78
N ALA A 232 2.84 8.14 13.72
CA ALA A 232 2.63 9.58 13.74
C ALA A 232 3.95 10.31 14.08
N VAL A 233 4.26 11.38 13.33
CA VAL A 233 5.37 12.28 13.66
C VAL A 233 4.94 13.15 14.84
N SER A 234 5.80 13.22 15.85
CA SER A 234 5.44 13.51 17.24
C SER A 234 4.78 14.88 17.49
N SER A 235 3.63 14.88 18.16
CA SER A 235 3.46 15.61 19.43
C SER A 235 2.47 14.85 20.33
N TRP A 236 2.98 14.32 21.43
CA TRP A 236 2.15 13.84 22.53
C TRP A 236 1.91 15.01 23.48
N THR A 237 0.66 15.35 23.77
CA THR A 237 0.30 15.97 25.05
C THR A 237 -0.12 14.86 26.02
N LYS A 238 0.28 15.02 27.28
CA LYS A 238 0.30 13.99 28.34
C LYS A 238 -1.08 13.58 28.90
N GLU A 239 -2.18 13.97 28.27
CA GLU A 239 -3.49 13.99 28.93
C GLU A 239 -4.45 12.84 28.57
N ASN A 240 -4.12 11.96 27.61
CA ASN A 240 -5.03 10.88 27.17
C ASN A 240 -4.46 9.45 27.20
N THR A 241 -3.42 9.17 28.00
CA THR A 241 -2.88 7.80 28.16
C THR A 241 -3.41 7.06 29.39
N LEU A 242 -4.02 7.76 30.35
CA LEU A 242 -4.48 7.16 31.61
C LEU A 242 -5.72 6.26 31.49
N THR A 243 -6.46 6.31 30.38
CA THR A 243 -7.70 5.54 30.19
C THR A 243 -7.47 4.17 29.55
N VAL A 244 -6.35 3.99 28.84
CA VAL A 244 -5.98 2.72 28.17
C VAL A 244 -5.30 1.77 29.15
N ASP A 245 -4.42 2.29 30.02
CA ASP A 245 -3.74 1.48 31.05
C ASP A 245 -4.72 0.92 32.11
N LYS A 246 -5.91 1.52 32.23
CA LYS A 246 -6.95 1.09 33.17
C LYS A 246 -7.91 0.02 32.61
N ASN A 247 -7.85 -0.31 31.31
CA ASN A 247 -8.78 -1.25 30.69
C ASN A 247 -8.08 -2.14 29.63
N PRO A 248 -7.18 -3.06 30.06
CA PRO A 248 -6.43 -3.94 29.15
C PRO A 248 -7.32 -4.90 28.35
N GLU A 249 -8.55 -5.16 28.80
CA GLU A 249 -9.59 -5.90 28.07
C GLU A 249 -10.04 -5.27 26.73
N LEU A 250 -9.68 -4.02 26.43
CA LEU A 250 -9.97 -3.37 25.14
C LEU A 250 -9.10 -3.86 23.97
N VAL A 251 -8.10 -4.69 24.23
CA VAL A 251 -7.07 -5.07 23.22
C VAL A 251 -7.37 -6.40 22.52
N TYR A 252 -8.39 -7.15 22.94
CA TYR A 252 -8.80 -8.39 22.28
C TYR A 252 -10.30 -8.60 22.32
N ASP A 253 -10.93 -8.74 21.15
CA ASP A 253 -11.82 -9.89 20.96
C ASP A 253 -11.98 -10.22 19.46
N ARG A 254 -12.14 -11.51 19.21
CA ARG A 254 -12.41 -12.11 17.92
C ARG A 254 -13.70 -11.50 17.38
N MET A 255 -13.60 -10.89 16.20
CA MET A 255 -14.73 -10.35 15.46
C MET A 255 -15.76 -11.44 15.13
N THR A 256 -16.74 -11.65 16.01
CA THR A 256 -18.13 -11.98 15.66
C THR A 256 -19.06 -11.41 16.74
N GLY A 257 -19.27 -10.09 16.72
CA GLY A 257 -20.24 -9.40 17.57
C GLY A 257 -21.71 -9.73 17.24
N ILE A 258 -22.02 -10.91 16.73
CA ILE A 258 -23.39 -11.34 16.43
C ILE A 258 -23.72 -12.46 17.41
N LYS A 259 -24.70 -12.21 18.28
CA LYS A 259 -25.22 -13.20 19.23
C LYS A 259 -25.67 -14.48 18.54
N GLU A 260 -25.49 -15.62 19.21
CA GLU A 260 -25.75 -16.94 18.64
C GLU A 260 -27.18 -17.08 18.12
N GLU A 261 -28.16 -16.59 18.88
CA GLU A 261 -29.58 -16.59 18.52
C GLU A 261 -29.90 -15.80 17.24
N ASN A 262 -29.07 -14.80 16.91
CA ASN A 262 -29.28 -13.92 15.77
C ASN A 262 -28.55 -14.39 14.51
N LYS A 263 -27.60 -15.33 14.62
CA LYS A 263 -26.77 -15.77 13.49
C LYS A 263 -27.58 -16.31 12.31
N ALA A 264 -28.64 -17.09 12.59
CA ALA A 264 -29.48 -17.66 11.54
C ALA A 264 -30.24 -16.56 10.76
N ALA A 265 -30.87 -15.62 11.47
CA ALA A 265 -31.62 -14.53 10.87
C ALA A 265 -30.70 -13.57 10.10
N PHE A 266 -29.57 -13.18 10.71
CA PHE A 266 -28.51 -12.41 10.07
C PHE A 266 -28.05 -13.06 8.76
N TRP A 267 -27.76 -14.37 8.79
CA TRP A 267 -27.30 -15.09 7.63
C TRP A 267 -28.33 -15.14 6.50
N GLN A 268 -29.62 -15.33 6.82
CA GLN A 268 -30.68 -15.33 5.81
C GLN A 268 -30.84 -13.96 5.14
N GLU A 269 -30.86 -12.87 5.92
CA GLU A 269 -30.95 -11.52 5.37
C GLU A 269 -29.72 -11.17 4.54
N LEU A 270 -28.52 -11.49 5.03
CA LEU A 270 -27.28 -11.22 4.30
C LEU A 270 -27.22 -12.00 2.99
N LYS A 271 -27.58 -13.29 3.00
CA LYS A 271 -27.64 -14.12 1.80
C LYS A 271 -28.62 -13.55 0.78
N ALA A 272 -29.80 -13.10 1.21
CA ALA A 272 -30.85 -12.58 0.34
C ALA A 272 -30.43 -11.34 -0.47
N VAL A 273 -29.40 -10.60 -0.02
CA VAL A 273 -28.79 -9.50 -0.80
C VAL A 273 -28.12 -10.01 -2.07
N TYR A 274 -27.51 -11.21 -2.03
CA TYR A 274 -26.68 -11.73 -3.12
C TYR A 274 -27.39 -12.79 -3.96
N THR A 275 -28.26 -13.61 -3.36
CA THR A 275 -29.02 -14.63 -4.08
C THR A 275 -30.20 -15.16 -3.27
N LYS A 276 -31.28 -15.52 -3.97
CA LYS A 276 -32.41 -16.30 -3.42
C LYS A 276 -32.20 -17.80 -3.55
N GLU A 277 -31.23 -18.23 -4.35
CA GLU A 277 -30.93 -19.65 -4.61
C GLU A 277 -29.89 -20.21 -3.61
N PRO A 278 -29.74 -21.53 -3.51
CA PRO A 278 -28.56 -22.12 -2.89
C PRO A 278 -27.27 -21.70 -3.62
N PHE A 279 -26.18 -21.43 -2.90
CA PHE A 279 -24.92 -20.97 -3.51
C PHE A 279 -24.29 -21.97 -4.50
N HIS A 280 -24.57 -23.28 -4.37
CA HIS A 280 -24.12 -24.27 -5.36
C HIS A 280 -24.84 -24.15 -6.71
N LYS A 281 -25.98 -23.44 -6.76
CA LYS A 281 -26.71 -23.10 -8.00
C LYS A 281 -26.41 -21.68 -8.49
N ASN A 282 -25.94 -20.81 -7.60
CA ASN A 282 -25.58 -19.43 -7.92
C ASN A 282 -24.18 -19.10 -7.39
N PHE A 283 -23.17 -19.54 -8.14
CA PHE A 283 -21.76 -19.37 -7.80
C PHE A 283 -21.34 -17.89 -7.84
N THR A 284 -21.83 -17.14 -8.83
CA THR A 284 -21.66 -15.67 -8.94
C THR A 284 -22.03 -14.94 -7.65
N GLY A 285 -23.19 -15.24 -7.07
CA GLY A 285 -23.65 -14.65 -5.81
C GLY A 285 -22.71 -14.95 -4.63
N LEU A 286 -22.19 -16.19 -4.56
CA LEU A 286 -21.21 -16.58 -3.55
C LEU A 286 -19.90 -15.80 -3.68
N ILE A 287 -19.38 -15.68 -4.91
CA ILE A 287 -18.13 -14.95 -5.17
C ILE A 287 -18.28 -13.45 -4.88
N LYS A 288 -19.41 -12.84 -5.27
CA LYS A 288 -19.73 -11.44 -4.93
C LYS A 288 -19.77 -11.23 -3.42
N MET A 289 -20.51 -12.07 -2.70
CA MET A 289 -20.61 -12.00 -1.23
C MET A 289 -19.25 -12.15 -0.56
N LYS A 290 -18.45 -13.15 -0.94
CA LYS A 290 -17.11 -13.34 -0.36
C LYS A 290 -16.20 -12.16 -0.63
N GLY A 291 -16.22 -11.61 -1.85
CA GLY A 291 -15.44 -10.43 -2.20
C GLY A 291 -15.84 -9.20 -1.40
N ASP A 292 -17.14 -8.96 -1.26
CA ASP A 292 -17.66 -7.80 -0.55
C ASP A 292 -17.44 -7.87 0.96
N LEU A 293 -17.65 -9.03 1.58
CA LEU A 293 -17.41 -9.20 3.01
C LEU A 293 -15.92 -9.17 3.37
N ARG A 294 -15.05 -9.69 2.50
CA ARG A 294 -13.61 -9.78 2.78
C ARG A 294 -12.86 -8.49 2.44
N PHE A 295 -13.31 -7.74 1.44
CA PHE A 295 -12.57 -6.58 0.93
C PHE A 295 -13.46 -5.34 0.79
N SER A 296 -14.49 -5.37 -0.06
CA SER A 296 -15.21 -4.15 -0.46
C SER A 296 -15.85 -3.44 0.73
N ASN A 297 -16.62 -4.14 1.56
CA ASN A 297 -17.36 -3.54 2.66
C ASN A 297 -16.43 -2.98 3.75
N PRO A 298 -15.39 -3.69 4.22
CA PRO A 298 -14.39 -3.11 5.12
C PRO A 298 -13.73 -1.85 4.56
N VAL A 299 -13.35 -1.84 3.27
CA VAL A 299 -12.69 -0.71 2.61
C VAL A 299 -13.65 0.49 2.48
N ILE A 300 -14.88 0.27 2.01
CA ILE A 300 -15.91 1.31 1.92
C ILE A 300 -16.24 1.86 3.31
N ARG A 301 -16.34 0.99 4.33
CA ARG A 301 -16.56 1.42 5.72
C ARG A 301 -15.42 2.25 6.26
N PHE A 302 -14.17 1.86 6.01
CA PHE A 302 -13.01 2.65 6.41
C PHE A 302 -13.02 4.03 5.74
N ALA A 303 -13.25 4.07 4.43
CA ALA A 303 -13.34 5.30 3.67
C ALA A 303 -14.47 6.22 4.17
N ASP A 304 -15.66 5.66 4.42
CA ASP A 304 -16.80 6.40 5.00
C ASP A 304 -16.45 6.99 6.36
N LEU A 305 -15.87 6.20 7.26
CA LEU A 305 -15.45 6.67 8.59
C LEU A 305 -14.35 7.73 8.51
N ALA A 306 -13.36 7.54 7.64
CA ALA A 306 -12.26 8.48 7.43
C ALA A 306 -12.75 9.81 6.83
N SER A 307 -13.77 9.78 5.96
CA SER A 307 -14.30 10.97 5.26
C SER A 307 -14.89 12.03 6.19
N ARG A 308 -15.14 11.67 7.45
CA ARG A 308 -15.60 12.59 8.50
C ARG A 308 -14.49 13.47 9.06
N TYR A 309 -13.23 13.08 8.86
CA TYR A 309 -12.07 13.71 9.48
C TYR A 309 -11.05 14.22 8.45
N VAL A 310 -10.97 13.57 7.29
CA VAL A 310 -10.04 13.91 6.22
C VAL A 310 -10.73 13.84 4.86
N ASP A 311 -10.15 14.53 3.88
CA ASP A 311 -10.57 14.37 2.49
C ASP A 311 -10.27 12.94 2.00
N VAL A 312 -11.30 12.27 1.47
CA VAL A 312 -11.19 10.90 0.94
C VAL A 312 -11.64 10.90 -0.52
N TYR A 313 -10.86 10.27 -1.40
CA TYR A 313 -11.24 10.03 -2.79
C TYR A 313 -11.40 8.53 -3.00
N PHE A 314 -12.62 8.07 -3.28
CA PHE A 314 -12.92 6.65 -3.44
C PHE A 314 -12.99 6.26 -4.91
N TYR A 315 -12.44 5.10 -5.28
CA TYR A 315 -12.58 4.55 -6.62
C TYR A 315 -12.97 3.08 -6.63
N GLN A 316 -13.49 2.64 -7.77
CA GLN A 316 -13.58 1.25 -8.16
C GLN A 316 -12.81 1.08 -9.47
N PHE A 317 -11.93 0.09 -9.53
CA PHE A 317 -11.28 -0.29 -10.78
C PHE A 317 -12.10 -1.39 -11.47
N SER A 318 -12.57 -1.10 -12.67
CA SER A 318 -13.44 -1.98 -13.47
C SER A 318 -12.86 -2.31 -14.84
N TYR A 319 -11.85 -1.57 -15.29
CA TYR A 319 -11.18 -1.80 -16.57
C TYR A 319 -10.60 -3.22 -16.71
N PHE A 320 -10.81 -3.81 -17.88
CA PHE A 320 -10.27 -5.11 -18.26
C PHE A 320 -9.56 -5.01 -19.62
N GLY A 321 -8.26 -5.25 -19.63
CA GLY A 321 -7.40 -5.11 -20.81
C GLY A 321 -6.33 -6.20 -20.86
N GLU A 322 -5.51 -6.21 -21.90
CA GLU A 322 -4.56 -7.31 -22.09
C GLU A 322 -3.47 -7.39 -21.00
N MET A 323 -3.13 -6.28 -20.35
CA MET A 323 -2.19 -6.30 -19.21
C MET A 323 -2.73 -7.08 -18.01
N ASN A 324 -4.04 -7.28 -17.91
CA ASN A 324 -4.67 -8.10 -16.87
C ASN A 324 -5.28 -9.42 -17.38
N ALA A 325 -5.28 -9.66 -18.71
CA ALA A 325 -5.87 -10.83 -19.34
C ALA A 325 -5.19 -12.17 -18.98
N ASN A 326 -3.90 -12.16 -18.62
CA ASN A 326 -3.16 -13.37 -18.22
C ASN A 326 -3.30 -13.73 -16.73
N ARG A 327 -4.13 -13.01 -15.98
CA ARG A 327 -4.39 -13.33 -14.56
C ARG A 327 -5.60 -14.27 -14.47
N ASP A 328 -5.63 -15.12 -13.43
CA ASP A 328 -6.72 -16.07 -13.16
C ASP A 328 -8.08 -15.34 -12.98
N VAL A 329 -8.73 -15.02 -14.09
CA VAL A 329 -10.03 -14.37 -14.15
C VAL A 329 -11.08 -15.46 -14.23
N LEU A 330 -11.97 -15.49 -13.24
CA LEU A 330 -13.12 -16.37 -13.27
C LEU A 330 -14.11 -15.85 -14.32
N ASP A 331 -14.21 -16.56 -15.44
CA ASP A 331 -15.14 -16.26 -16.53
C ASP A 331 -16.53 -16.83 -16.22
N GLU A 332 -17.24 -16.13 -15.32
CA GLU A 332 -18.58 -16.50 -14.85
C GLU A 332 -19.55 -15.33 -15.13
N GLU A 333 -20.72 -15.65 -15.70
CA GLU A 333 -21.71 -14.63 -16.05
C GLU A 333 -22.13 -13.78 -14.84
N GLY A 334 -22.15 -12.46 -15.04
CA GLY A 334 -22.49 -11.49 -14.01
C GLY A 334 -21.38 -11.17 -13.01
N LEU A 335 -20.18 -11.77 -13.13
CA LEU A 335 -18.96 -11.24 -12.52
C LEU A 335 -18.30 -10.23 -13.47
N GLY A 336 -17.77 -9.14 -12.93
CA GLY A 336 -16.88 -8.30 -13.73
C GLY A 336 -15.48 -8.90 -13.78
N LYS A 337 -14.76 -8.50 -14.82
CA LYS A 337 -13.52 -9.14 -15.26
C LYS A 337 -12.28 -8.63 -14.52
N ALA A 338 -12.35 -7.45 -13.91
CA ALA A 338 -11.27 -6.92 -13.08
C ALA A 338 -11.13 -7.74 -11.78
N ALA A 339 -10.09 -8.58 -11.75
CA ALA A 339 -9.75 -9.42 -10.61
C ALA A 339 -9.08 -8.63 -9.46
N HIS A 340 -8.77 -9.31 -8.34
CA HIS A 340 -7.85 -8.77 -7.34
C HIS A 340 -6.47 -8.55 -7.98
N CYS A 341 -5.79 -7.46 -7.65
CA CYS A 341 -4.56 -6.94 -8.25
C CYS A 341 -4.65 -6.45 -9.72
N ALA A 342 -5.84 -6.36 -10.32
CA ALA A 342 -5.98 -6.09 -11.76
C ALA A 342 -5.52 -4.67 -12.19
N GLU A 343 -5.47 -3.73 -11.25
CA GLU A 343 -5.00 -2.36 -11.47
C GLU A 343 -3.47 -2.24 -11.45
N LEU A 344 -2.79 -3.19 -10.80
CA LEU A 344 -1.36 -3.08 -10.52
C LEU A 344 -0.51 -2.94 -11.79
N PRO A 345 -0.71 -3.73 -12.87
CA PRO A 345 0.05 -3.54 -14.12
C PRO A 345 -0.11 -2.14 -14.75
N TYR A 346 -1.21 -1.43 -14.43
CA TYR A 346 -1.46 -0.07 -14.91
C TYR A 346 -0.87 1.00 -13.98
N LEU A 347 -0.43 0.64 -12.78
CA LEU A 347 0.19 1.55 -11.82
C LEU A 347 1.71 1.36 -11.72
N MET A 348 2.16 0.11 -11.74
CA MET A 348 3.55 -0.31 -11.56
C MET A 348 3.95 -1.29 -12.65
N TYR A 349 5.23 -1.28 -13.04
CA TYR A 349 5.78 -2.25 -13.97
C TYR A 349 6.31 -3.46 -13.19
N TYR A 350 5.71 -4.62 -13.40
CA TYR A 350 6.09 -5.89 -12.78
C TYR A 350 7.10 -6.67 -13.62
N GLU A 351 7.72 -7.69 -13.02
CA GLU A 351 8.50 -8.68 -13.79
C GLU A 351 7.61 -9.49 -14.74
N MET A 352 6.37 -9.77 -14.34
CA MET A 352 5.41 -10.53 -15.16
C MET A 352 4.75 -9.69 -16.26
N ASP A 353 4.94 -8.37 -16.26
CA ASP A 353 4.49 -7.54 -17.37
C ASP A 353 5.41 -7.88 -18.54
N GLY A 354 4.85 -8.43 -19.62
CA GLY A 354 5.59 -8.79 -20.82
C GLY A 354 6.21 -7.57 -21.51
N ASP A 355 6.53 -7.68 -22.81
CA ASP A 355 7.03 -6.51 -23.53
C ASP A 355 5.95 -5.42 -23.57
N THR A 356 6.20 -4.33 -22.85
CA THR A 356 5.21 -3.25 -22.75
C THR A 356 4.92 -2.54 -24.06
N LYS A 357 5.72 -2.78 -25.11
CA LYS A 357 5.50 -2.28 -26.47
C LYS A 357 4.42 -3.06 -27.23
N THR A 358 4.02 -4.24 -26.76
CA THR A 358 3.06 -5.10 -27.47
C THR A 358 1.63 -4.93 -26.99
N TYR A 359 1.40 -4.21 -25.88
CA TYR A 359 0.03 -4.03 -25.35
C TYR A 359 -0.80 -3.07 -26.20
N PRO A 360 -2.14 -3.25 -26.23
CA PRO A 360 -3.06 -2.36 -26.93
C PRO A 360 -2.95 -0.92 -26.45
N LYS A 361 -3.23 0.04 -27.35
CA LYS A 361 -3.22 1.47 -27.03
C LYS A 361 -4.18 1.83 -25.87
N SER A 362 -5.28 1.09 -25.71
CA SER A 362 -6.22 1.24 -24.60
C SER A 362 -5.57 0.96 -23.24
N ASP A 363 -4.78 -0.11 -23.15
CA ASP A 363 -4.06 -0.48 -21.93
C ASP A 363 -2.96 0.53 -21.58
N ILE A 364 -2.20 0.98 -22.59
CA ILE A 364 -1.20 2.04 -22.41
C ILE A 364 -1.88 3.33 -21.93
N ARG A 365 -3.01 3.71 -22.54
CA ARG A 365 -3.80 4.86 -22.09
C ARG A 365 -4.28 4.70 -20.65
N MET A 366 -4.80 3.54 -20.26
CA MET A 366 -5.24 3.28 -18.89
C MET A 366 -4.08 3.40 -17.89
N ARG A 367 -2.89 2.88 -18.24
CA ARG A 367 -1.68 3.06 -17.44
C ARG A 367 -1.34 4.53 -17.22
N HIS A 368 -1.41 5.36 -18.26
CA HIS A 368 -1.21 6.80 -18.12
C HIS A 368 -2.27 7.46 -17.23
N ILE A 369 -3.56 7.15 -17.44
CA ILE A 369 -4.66 7.69 -16.63
C ILE A 369 -4.46 7.34 -15.15
N LEU A 370 -4.25 6.07 -14.83
CA LEU A 370 -4.12 5.62 -13.45
C LEU A 370 -2.90 6.25 -12.79
N SER A 371 -1.76 6.26 -13.48
CA SER A 371 -0.53 6.86 -12.97
C SER A 371 -0.64 8.38 -12.78
N ASP A 372 -1.35 9.09 -13.68
CA ASP A 372 -1.58 10.54 -13.57
C ASP A 372 -2.49 10.88 -12.37
N LEU A 373 -3.60 10.14 -12.18
CA LEU A 373 -4.49 10.32 -11.03
C LEU A 373 -3.73 10.16 -9.70
N PHE A 374 -2.88 9.15 -9.63
CA PHE A 374 -2.12 8.82 -8.43
C PHE A 374 -0.97 9.80 -8.18
N ALA A 375 -0.24 10.17 -9.23
CA ALA A 375 0.81 11.19 -9.14
C ALA A 375 0.25 12.54 -8.70
N ASN A 376 -0.91 12.93 -9.23
CA ASN A 376 -1.60 14.15 -8.81
C ASN A 376 -1.97 14.09 -7.32
N PHE A 377 -2.47 12.97 -6.83
CA PHE A 377 -2.75 12.81 -5.40
C PHE A 377 -1.48 12.91 -4.56
N ILE A 378 -0.38 12.25 -4.97
CA ILE A 378 0.90 12.29 -4.25
C ILE A 378 1.44 13.73 -4.18
N LYS A 379 1.33 14.50 -5.27
CA LYS A 379 1.85 15.88 -5.34
C LYS A 379 0.94 16.91 -4.68
N TYR A 380 -0.38 16.77 -4.85
CA TYR A 380 -1.35 17.83 -4.58
C TYR A 380 -2.45 17.44 -3.61
N GLN A 381 -2.45 16.20 -3.11
CA GLN A 381 -3.53 15.63 -2.26
C GLN A 381 -4.91 15.68 -2.92
N ASN A 382 -4.93 15.79 -4.25
CA ASN A 382 -6.13 15.82 -5.07
C ASN A 382 -5.82 15.12 -6.40
N PRO A 383 -6.53 14.03 -6.77
CA PRO A 383 -6.26 13.30 -8.01
C PRO A 383 -6.57 14.10 -9.29
N THR A 384 -7.48 15.08 -9.21
CA THR A 384 -7.93 15.91 -10.32
C THR A 384 -8.04 17.38 -9.86
N PRO A 385 -6.91 18.04 -9.57
CA PRO A 385 -6.91 19.41 -9.03
C PRO A 385 -7.45 20.43 -10.04
N LYS A 386 -7.40 20.10 -11.33
CA LYS A 386 -7.97 20.85 -12.45
C LYS A 386 -8.50 19.88 -13.49
N ARG A 387 -9.36 20.38 -14.39
CA ARG A 387 -9.80 19.60 -15.55
C ARG A 387 -8.61 19.37 -16.48
N ASP A 388 -8.39 18.12 -16.85
CA ASP A 388 -7.35 17.68 -17.77
C ASP A 388 -7.98 16.76 -18.81
N SER A 389 -7.81 17.06 -20.09
CA SER A 389 -8.38 16.26 -21.19
C SER A 389 -7.85 14.83 -21.21
N ARG A 390 -6.62 14.60 -20.74
CA ARG A 390 -6.03 13.25 -20.58
C ARG A 390 -6.77 12.43 -19.53
N LEU A 391 -7.32 13.10 -18.53
CA LEU A 391 -8.18 12.55 -17.48
C LEU A 391 -9.67 12.75 -17.81
N GLN A 392 -10.02 12.84 -19.10
CA GLN A 392 -11.40 12.98 -19.58
C GLN A 392 -12.14 14.19 -18.99
N ASN A 393 -11.39 15.22 -18.57
CA ASN A 393 -11.88 16.41 -17.87
C ASN A 393 -12.69 16.11 -16.60
N ILE A 394 -12.53 14.93 -16.01
CA ILE A 394 -13.25 14.52 -14.80
C ILE A 394 -12.77 15.33 -13.60
N ILE A 395 -13.68 15.65 -12.68
CA ILE A 395 -13.34 16.12 -11.34
C ILE A 395 -13.80 15.03 -10.38
N TRP A 396 -12.84 14.37 -9.75
CA TRP A 396 -13.07 13.32 -8.78
C TRP A 396 -13.63 13.94 -7.50
N PRO A 397 -14.89 13.63 -7.12
CA PRO A 397 -15.49 14.18 -5.92
C PRO A 397 -14.87 13.57 -4.66
N LYS A 398 -14.86 14.37 -3.60
CA LYS A 398 -14.60 13.87 -2.25
C LYS A 398 -15.75 12.96 -1.81
N LEU A 399 -15.41 11.83 -1.21
CA LEU A 399 -16.36 10.94 -0.58
C LEU A 399 -17.02 11.64 0.61
N ASN A 400 -18.31 11.43 0.79
CA ASN A 400 -19.02 11.78 2.02
C ASN A 400 -20.06 10.69 2.33
N SER A 401 -20.44 10.57 3.61
CA SER A 401 -21.34 9.53 4.11
C SER A 401 -22.75 9.56 3.49
N ASN A 402 -23.19 10.71 2.95
CA ASN A 402 -24.54 10.86 2.43
C ASN A 402 -24.69 10.25 1.05
N THR A 403 -23.75 10.49 0.14
CA THR A 403 -23.84 10.03 -1.26
C THR A 403 -22.93 8.85 -1.57
N LEU A 404 -21.82 8.68 -0.84
CA LEU A 404 -20.80 7.69 -1.13
C LEU A 404 -20.34 7.72 -2.60
N LEU A 405 -20.12 8.94 -3.12
CA LEU A 405 -19.63 9.12 -4.50
C LEU A 405 -18.24 8.52 -4.68
N TYR A 406 -18.03 7.90 -5.84
CA TYR A 406 -16.76 7.30 -6.21
C TYR A 406 -16.49 7.41 -7.71
N LEU A 407 -15.20 7.34 -8.07
CA LEU A 407 -14.76 7.25 -9.44
C LEU A 407 -14.72 5.79 -9.88
N ASP A 408 -15.52 5.42 -10.86
CA ASP A 408 -15.39 4.14 -11.56
C ASP A 408 -14.41 4.30 -12.71
N ILE A 409 -13.31 3.55 -12.65
CA ILE A 409 -12.21 3.55 -13.60
C ILE A 409 -12.37 2.35 -14.53
N ASP A 410 -13.00 2.59 -15.67
CA ASP A 410 -13.17 1.63 -16.77
C ASP A 410 -12.62 2.27 -18.08
N ASP A 411 -13.08 1.84 -19.25
CA ASP A 411 -12.78 2.52 -20.53
C ASP A 411 -12.97 4.04 -20.44
N ASN A 412 -14.04 4.45 -19.74
CA ASN A 412 -14.35 5.82 -19.38
C ASN A 412 -14.31 6.04 -17.87
N LEU A 413 -13.91 7.25 -17.46
CA LEU A 413 -13.91 7.71 -16.09
C LEU A 413 -15.32 8.22 -15.74
N THR A 414 -16.04 7.54 -14.85
CA THR A 414 -17.41 7.89 -14.51
C THR A 414 -17.61 8.05 -13.01
N ILE A 415 -18.37 9.07 -12.60
CA ILE A 415 -18.76 9.22 -11.19
C ILE A 415 -20.01 8.39 -10.94
N LYS A 416 -19.93 7.51 -9.94
CA LYS A 416 -21.04 6.67 -9.47
C LYS A 416 -21.25 6.90 -7.98
N GLU A 417 -22.37 6.42 -7.47
CA GLU A 417 -22.73 6.49 -6.05
C GLU A 417 -23.03 5.10 -5.51
N ASN A 418 -23.03 4.98 -4.18
CA ASN A 418 -23.46 3.76 -3.48
C ASN A 418 -22.78 2.50 -3.99
N PRO A 419 -21.45 2.37 -3.79
CA PRO A 419 -20.70 1.24 -4.33
C PRO A 419 -21.27 -0.10 -3.85
N ARG A 420 -21.69 -0.93 -4.81
CA ARG A 420 -22.18 -2.30 -4.60
C ARG A 420 -23.41 -2.38 -3.69
N TYR A 421 -23.41 -3.35 -2.78
CA TYR A 421 -24.46 -3.59 -1.80
C TYR A 421 -24.09 -3.06 -0.40
N TYR A 422 -23.17 -2.09 -0.33
CA TYR A 422 -22.61 -1.65 0.95
C TYR A 422 -23.68 -1.17 1.93
N ARG A 423 -24.64 -0.36 1.48
CA ARG A 423 -25.72 0.13 2.37
C ARG A 423 -26.63 -1.00 2.84
N GLN A 424 -27.03 -1.90 1.94
CA GLN A 424 -27.89 -3.03 2.28
C GLN A 424 -27.19 -3.93 3.31
N CYS A 425 -25.92 -4.29 3.06
CA CYS A 425 -25.13 -5.05 4.01
C CYS A 425 -24.98 -4.30 5.34
N ARG A 426 -24.63 -3.01 5.31
CA ARG A 426 -24.47 -2.19 6.51
C ARG A 426 -25.75 -2.17 7.35
N THR A 427 -26.92 -1.95 6.76
CA THR A 427 -28.20 -2.00 7.48
C THR A 427 -28.43 -3.33 8.19
N ILE A 428 -28.06 -4.45 7.55
CA ILE A 428 -28.14 -5.79 8.16
C ILE A 428 -27.12 -5.93 9.30
N PHE A 429 -25.89 -5.49 9.09
CA PHE A 429 -24.88 -5.49 10.16
C PHE A 429 -25.30 -4.62 11.34
N ASP A 430 -25.74 -3.37 11.12
CA ASP A 430 -26.18 -2.46 12.19
C ASP A 430 -27.41 -3.00 12.95
N LYS A 431 -28.23 -3.85 12.32
CA LYS A 431 -29.38 -4.52 12.95
C LYS A 431 -28.97 -5.66 13.90
N TYR A 432 -27.94 -6.43 13.56
CA TYR A 432 -27.61 -7.69 14.24
C TYR A 432 -26.27 -7.67 14.99
N TYR A 433 -25.40 -6.73 14.66
CA TYR A 433 -24.07 -6.61 15.22
C TYR A 433 -24.15 -5.81 16.51
N GLU A 434 -23.79 -6.46 17.59
CA GLU A 434 -23.52 -5.84 18.87
C GLU A 434 -22.19 -5.12 18.75
N HIS A 435 -22.28 -3.80 18.67
CA HIS A 435 -21.08 -2.98 18.77
C HIS A 435 -20.40 -3.31 20.10
N PRO A 436 -19.10 -3.69 20.10
CA PRO A 436 -18.36 -3.76 21.36
C PRO A 436 -18.53 -2.40 22.03
N LEU A 437 -18.91 -2.43 23.31
CA LEU A 437 -19.38 -1.28 24.10
C LEU A 437 -18.40 -0.11 24.02
N THR A 438 -18.53 0.70 22.98
CA THR A 438 -18.15 2.10 23.00
C THR A 438 -19.43 2.81 23.38
N GLN A 439 -19.71 2.84 24.68
CA GLN A 439 -20.59 3.88 25.19
C GLN A 439 -19.87 5.20 24.90
N LEU A 440 -20.25 5.83 23.78
CA LEU A 440 -20.04 7.25 23.57
C LEU A 440 -21.00 7.94 24.54
N ASN A 441 -20.55 8.14 25.78
CA ASN A 441 -21.13 9.12 26.69
C ASN A 441 -20.26 10.36 26.67
#